data_AF-A0AAF5PKK3-F1
#
_entry.id   AF-A0AAF5PKK3-F1
#
_cell.length_a   1.000
_cell.length_b   1.000
_cell.length_c   1.000
_cell.angle_alpha   90.00
_cell.angle_beta   90.00
_cell.angle_gamma   90.00
#
_symmetry.space_group_name_H-M   'P 1'
#
loop_
_entity.id
_entity.type
_entity.pdbx_description
1 polymer ?
#
loop_
_entity_poly.entity_id
_entity_poly.type
_entity_poly.pdbx_seq_one_letter_code
_entity_poly.pdbx_strand_id
1 'polypeptide(L)'
;MSEVKELLENFIGSFKLNRMFNHSETKGAYNLCDLSSKEDAIYKNWKLEEELQAEGLMVKCTKCIKFDFDPATESLKETHIRVDDPNDHAETYTYTVDIFSSMANGKISCKRYFIRK
;
A
#
# COMPACT_ATOMS: atom_id res chain seq x y z
N MET A 1 12.01 -28.46 3.08
CA MET A 1 12.23 -27.00 2.98
C MET A 1 11.83 -26.43 1.62
N SER A 2 12.10 -27.10 0.49
CA SER A 2 11.64 -26.66 -0.84
C SER A 2 10.11 -26.55 -0.95
N GLU A 3 9.39 -27.61 -0.58
CA GLU A 3 7.94 -27.77 -0.79
C GLU A 3 7.09 -26.70 -0.06
N VAL A 4 7.49 -26.32 1.16
CA VAL A 4 6.84 -25.23 1.93
C VAL A 4 7.09 -23.86 1.27
N LYS A 5 8.28 -23.64 0.69
CA LYS A 5 8.62 -22.41 -0.02
C LYS A 5 7.84 -22.30 -1.33
N GLU A 6 7.74 -23.39 -2.07
CA GLU A 6 6.97 -23.47 -3.32
C GLU A 6 5.46 -23.28 -3.08
N LEU A 7 4.92 -23.81 -1.97
CA LEU A 7 3.55 -23.52 -1.54
C LEU A 7 3.35 -22.04 -1.16
N LEU A 8 4.32 -21.41 -0.50
CA LEU A 8 4.29 -19.97 -0.17
C LEU A 8 4.39 -19.09 -1.42
N GLU A 9 5.25 -19.43 -2.37
CA GLU A 9 5.43 -18.69 -3.63
C GLU A 9 4.19 -18.77 -4.51
N ASN A 10 3.61 -19.97 -4.67
CA ASN A 10 2.32 -20.15 -5.35
C ASN A 10 1.16 -19.45 -4.61
N PHE A 11 1.21 -19.42 -3.27
CA PHE A 11 0.21 -18.73 -2.47
C PHE A 11 0.27 -17.20 -2.67
N ILE A 12 1.47 -16.60 -2.61
CA ILE A 12 1.68 -15.17 -2.90
C ILE A 12 1.29 -14.84 -4.35
N GLY A 13 1.64 -15.71 -5.31
CA GLY A 13 1.29 -15.52 -6.73
C GLY A 13 -0.22 -15.50 -7.03
N SER A 14 -1.06 -15.97 -6.12
CA SER A 14 -2.52 -15.90 -6.22
C SER A 14 -3.17 -14.86 -5.29
N PHE A 15 -2.38 -14.18 -4.45
CA PHE A 15 -2.84 -13.18 -3.51
C PHE A 15 -3.29 -11.91 -4.22
N LYS A 16 -4.56 -11.52 -4.02
CA LYS A 16 -5.11 -10.25 -4.53
C LYS A 16 -5.25 -9.28 -3.37
N LEU A 17 -4.63 -8.11 -3.52
CA LEU A 17 -4.72 -6.99 -2.59
C LEU A 17 -5.41 -5.81 -3.29
N ASN A 18 -6.54 -5.37 -2.76
CA ASN A 18 -7.23 -4.15 -3.15
C ASN A 18 -7.01 -3.10 -2.06
N ARG A 19 -6.03 -2.23 -2.29
CA ARG A 19 -5.65 -1.16 -1.37
C ARG A 19 -6.47 0.11 -1.61
N MET A 20 -7.05 0.68 -0.56
CA MET A 20 -7.91 1.87 -0.63
C MET A 20 -7.51 2.94 0.40
N PHE A 21 -7.08 4.10 -0.08
CA PHE A 21 -6.82 5.29 0.74
C PHE A 21 -8.06 6.19 0.76
N ASN A 22 -8.42 6.70 1.94
CA ASN A 22 -9.54 7.62 2.12
C ASN A 22 -9.19 8.69 3.16
N HIS A 23 -9.80 9.88 3.08
CA HIS A 23 -9.75 10.83 4.20
C HIS A 23 -10.50 10.27 5.42
N SER A 24 -10.02 10.62 6.63
CA SER A 24 -10.77 10.41 7.86
C SER A 24 -11.71 11.58 8.15
N GLU A 25 -12.74 11.34 8.95
CA GLU A 25 -13.51 12.37 9.64
C GLU A 25 -12.62 13.23 10.56
N THR A 26 -11.50 12.67 11.04
CA THR A 26 -10.48 13.42 11.78
C THR A 26 -9.68 14.32 10.84
N LYS A 27 -9.74 15.64 11.06
CA LYS A 27 -9.07 16.64 10.21
C LYS A 27 -7.57 16.37 10.07
N GLY A 28 -7.11 16.28 8.82
CA GLY A 28 -5.69 16.05 8.49
C GLY A 28 -5.23 14.59 8.64
N ALA A 29 -6.15 13.68 8.94
CA ALA A 29 -5.88 12.24 9.04
C ALA A 29 -6.55 11.46 7.90
N TYR A 30 -6.08 10.23 7.73
CA TYR A 30 -6.43 9.33 6.65
C TYR A 30 -6.75 7.94 7.20
N ASN A 31 -7.39 7.14 6.34
CA ASN A 31 -7.66 5.73 6.57
C ASN A 31 -7.10 4.93 5.40
N LEU A 32 -6.51 3.78 5.68
CA LEU A 32 -6.08 2.78 4.71
C LEU A 32 -6.83 1.47 4.95
N CYS A 33 -7.44 0.93 3.90
CA CYS A 33 -8.02 -0.41 3.92
C CYS A 33 -7.31 -1.27 2.88
N ASP A 34 -6.62 -2.30 3.35
CA ASP A 34 -6.01 -3.35 2.55
C ASP A 34 -6.96 -4.55 2.54
N LEU A 35 -7.79 -4.63 1.50
CA LEU A 35 -8.76 -5.70 1.35
C LEU A 35 -8.11 -6.87 0.61
N SER A 36 -8.14 -8.08 1.15
CA SER A 36 -7.52 -9.24 0.50
C SER A 36 -8.45 -10.44 0.37
N SER A 37 -8.02 -11.45 -0.38
CA SER A 37 -8.75 -12.72 -0.49
C SER A 37 -8.66 -13.61 0.77
N LYS A 38 -8.06 -13.13 1.88
CA LYS A 38 -7.95 -13.88 3.15
C LYS A 38 -8.37 -13.08 4.37
N GLU A 39 -7.73 -11.93 4.58
CA GLU A 39 -7.95 -11.06 5.73
C GLU A 39 -7.75 -9.60 5.32
N ASP A 40 -8.46 -8.69 5.98
CA ASP A 40 -8.38 -7.27 5.68
C ASP A 40 -7.58 -6.55 6.77
N ALA A 41 -6.61 -5.71 6.37
CA ALA A 41 -5.91 -4.81 7.29
C ALA A 41 -6.53 -3.41 7.19
N ILE A 42 -6.90 -2.83 8.34
CA ILE A 42 -7.60 -1.53 8.40
C ILE A 42 -6.84 -0.60 9.36
N TYR A 43 -6.20 0.42 8.79
CA TYR A 43 -5.45 1.43 9.53
C TYR A 43 -6.25 2.73 9.53
N LYS A 44 -6.59 3.26 10.72
CA LYS A 44 -7.48 4.42 10.86
C LYS A 44 -6.80 5.61 11.50
N ASN A 45 -7.23 6.81 11.10
CA ASN A 45 -6.84 8.09 11.69
C ASN A 45 -5.32 8.36 11.71
N TRP A 46 -4.55 7.72 10.85
CA TRP A 46 -3.11 8.03 10.72
C TRP A 46 -2.91 9.37 10.03
N LYS A 47 -1.82 10.06 10.34
CA LYS A 47 -1.41 11.29 9.65
C LYS A 47 -0.09 11.09 8.93
N LEU A 48 0.20 11.98 8.00
CA LEU A 48 1.52 12.04 7.39
C LEU A 48 2.57 12.38 8.46
N GLU A 49 3.77 11.84 8.29
CA GLU A 49 4.93 11.98 9.18
C GLU A 49 4.76 11.45 10.62
N GLU A 50 3.58 10.94 10.99
CA GLU A 50 3.32 10.28 12.28
C GLU A 50 3.51 8.75 12.18
N GLU A 51 3.96 8.14 13.28
CA GLU A 51 4.11 6.69 13.42
C GLU A 51 2.81 6.03 13.93
N LEU A 52 2.35 5.01 13.22
CA LEU A 52 1.23 4.15 13.60
C LEU A 52 1.73 2.74 13.91
N GLN A 53 1.48 2.23 15.12
CA GLN A 53 1.60 0.80 15.38
C GLN A 53 0.34 0.05 14.92
N ALA A 54 0.51 -0.96 14.06
CA ALA A 54 -0.57 -1.80 13.56
C ALA A 54 -0.09 -3.24 13.32
N GLU A 55 -1.02 -4.20 13.20
CA GLU A 55 -0.68 -5.55 12.74
C GLU A 55 -0.41 -5.55 11.23
N GLY A 56 0.68 -6.22 10.83
CA GLY A 56 0.99 -6.47 9.43
C GLY A 56 0.07 -7.51 8.79
N LEU A 57 -0.17 -7.37 7.48
CA LEU A 57 -0.94 -8.32 6.69
C LEU A 57 -0.20 -9.65 6.53
N MET A 58 -0.91 -10.79 6.60
CA MET A 58 -0.43 -12.18 6.53
C MET A 58 0.53 -12.65 7.64
N VAL A 59 1.26 -11.74 8.30
CA VAL A 59 2.15 -12.05 9.43
C VAL A 59 1.76 -11.14 10.59
N LYS A 60 1.22 -11.75 11.65
CA LYS A 60 0.87 -11.09 12.92
C LYS A 60 2.09 -10.63 13.72
N CYS A 61 2.83 -9.70 13.13
CA CYS A 61 3.85 -8.89 13.76
C CYS A 61 3.31 -7.47 13.88
N THR A 62 3.55 -6.83 15.03
CA THR A 62 3.28 -5.41 15.17
C THR A 62 4.35 -4.65 14.38
N LYS A 63 3.91 -3.87 13.39
CA LYS A 63 4.76 -2.98 12.61
C LYS A 63 4.52 -1.55 13.07
N CYS A 64 5.59 -0.79 13.20
CA CYS A 64 5.53 0.66 13.15
C CYS A 64 5.47 1.07 11.67
N ILE A 65 4.42 1.80 11.30
CA ILE A 65 4.10 2.21 9.93
C ILE A 65 4.11 3.74 9.88
N LYS A 66 4.89 4.30 8.96
CA LYS A 66 4.98 5.75 8.73
C LYS A 66 4.67 6.08 7.27
N PHE A 67 3.84 7.10 7.06
CA PHE A 67 3.47 7.59 5.73
C PHE A 67 4.05 8.98 5.50
N ASP A 68 4.88 9.15 4.48
CA ASP A 68 5.50 10.42 4.11
C ASP A 68 5.11 10.78 2.67
N PHE A 69 4.62 12.01 2.42
CA PHE A 69 4.28 12.45 1.06
C PHE A 69 5.32 13.44 0.53
N ASP A 70 5.98 13.09 -0.57
CA ASP A 70 6.91 13.99 -1.26
C ASP A 70 6.17 14.76 -2.37
N PRO A 71 5.97 16.08 -2.24
CA PRO A 71 5.30 16.90 -3.25
C PRO A 71 6.17 17.19 -4.48
N ALA A 72 7.48 16.94 -4.45
CA ALA A 72 8.35 17.14 -5.62
C ALA A 72 8.26 15.97 -6.62
N THR A 73 7.92 14.77 -6.13
CA THR A 73 7.73 13.55 -6.92
C THR A 73 6.27 13.10 -7.01
N GLU A 74 5.35 13.81 -6.35
CA GLU A 74 3.93 13.45 -6.17
C GLU A 74 3.74 12.01 -5.64
N SER A 75 4.64 11.55 -4.76
CA SER A 75 4.69 10.16 -4.30
C SER A 75 4.43 10.02 -2.79
N LEU A 76 3.59 9.05 -2.42
CA LEU A 76 3.42 8.62 -1.04
C LEU A 76 4.38 7.46 -0.73
N LYS A 77 5.24 7.64 0.25
CA LYS A 77 6.13 6.61 0.80
C LYS A 77 5.48 5.99 2.05
N GLU A 78 5.50 4.67 2.13
CA GLU A 78 5.11 3.91 3.32
C GLU A 78 6.35 3.16 3.82
N THR A 79 6.69 3.34 5.09
CA THR A 79 7.85 2.67 5.73
C THR A 79 7.34 1.78 6.86
N HIS A 80 7.75 0.51 6.86
CA HIS A 80 7.41 -0.51 7.84
C HIS A 80 8.66 -0.92 8.63
N ILE A 81 8.57 -0.88 9.96
CA ILE A 81 9.62 -1.38 10.86
C ILE A 81 8.97 -2.36 11.83
N ARG A 82 9.52 -3.56 11.98
CA ARG A 82 9.05 -4.55 12.95
C ARG A 82 9.35 -4.10 14.38
N VAL A 83 8.34 -4.10 15.26
CA VAL A 83 8.50 -3.72 16.67
C VAL A 83 9.21 -4.82 17.47
N ASP A 84 9.17 -6.06 17.01
CA ASP A 84 9.77 -7.24 17.64
C ASP A 84 11.25 -7.47 17.29
N ASP A 85 11.79 -6.83 16.24
CA ASP A 85 13.20 -6.95 15.82
C ASP A 85 13.88 -5.57 15.72
N PRO A 86 14.73 -5.19 16.69
CA PRO A 86 15.42 -3.89 16.67
C PRO A 86 16.52 -3.78 15.59
N ASN A 87 16.82 -4.86 14.85
CA ASN A 87 17.72 -4.83 13.70
C ASN A 87 16.98 -4.92 12.35
N ASP A 88 15.65 -4.84 12.35
CA ASP A 88 14.82 -4.95 11.15
C ASP A 88 15.22 -3.92 10.09
N HIS A 89 15.53 -4.39 8.89
CA HIS A 89 15.85 -3.54 7.75
C HIS A 89 14.54 -3.01 7.14
N ALA A 90 14.10 -1.87 7.64
CA ALA A 90 12.83 -1.20 7.31
C ALA A 90 12.35 -1.41 5.86
N GLU A 91 11.23 -2.11 5.69
CA GLU A 91 10.60 -2.32 4.38
C GLU A 91 9.96 -1.00 3.91
N THR A 92 10.27 -0.57 2.69
CA THR A 92 9.76 0.69 2.14
C THR A 92 8.99 0.44 0.84
N TYR A 93 7.77 0.95 0.76
CA TYR A 93 6.96 1.01 -0.45
C TYR A 93 6.80 2.45 -0.91
N THR A 94 6.59 2.66 -2.21
CA THR A 94 6.36 4.00 -2.79
C THR A 94 5.24 3.93 -3.81
N TYR A 95 4.27 4.82 -3.66
CA TYR A 95 3.07 4.92 -4.47
C TYR A 95 3.10 6.23 -5.24
N THR A 96 3.20 6.13 -6.56
CA THR A 96 2.93 7.22 -7.50
C THR A 96 1.57 6.99 -8.13
N VAL A 97 0.78 8.03 -8.37
CA VAL A 97 -0.53 7.86 -9.00
C VAL A 97 -0.35 7.85 -10.52
N ASP A 98 -0.33 6.66 -11.10
CA ASP A 98 -0.49 6.48 -12.55
C ASP A 98 -1.93 6.80 -12.97
N ILE A 99 -2.17 8.08 -13.08
CA ILE A 99 -2.83 8.70 -14.21
C ILE A 99 -3.40 7.69 -15.30
N PHE A 100 -4.72 7.51 -15.63
CA PHE A 100 -5.16 6.79 -16.90
C PHE A 100 -6.29 7.42 -17.81
N SER A 101 -6.25 7.24 -19.17
CA SER A 101 -7.21 7.75 -20.22
C SER A 101 -6.98 7.15 -21.66
N SER A 102 -7.95 7.18 -22.60
CA SER A 102 -7.71 6.77 -24.01
C SER A 102 -8.64 7.43 -25.06
N MET A 103 -8.19 7.50 -26.32
CA MET A 103 -8.99 7.95 -27.48
C MET A 103 -8.77 7.02 -28.68
N ALA A 104 -9.78 6.83 -29.52
CA ALA A 104 -9.67 6.04 -30.74
C ALA A 104 -10.36 6.73 -31.93
N ASN A 105 -9.81 6.53 -33.14
CA ASN A 105 -10.48 6.92 -34.39
C ASN A 105 -10.28 5.84 -35.46
N GLY A 106 -11.37 5.21 -35.88
CA GLY A 106 -11.41 4.17 -36.93
C GLY A 106 -10.66 2.88 -36.60
N LYS A 107 -9.32 2.90 -36.70
CA LYS A 107 -8.42 1.73 -36.54
C LYS A 107 -7.25 1.95 -35.59
N ILE A 108 -7.10 3.15 -35.02
CA ILE A 108 -5.97 3.50 -34.14
C ILE A 108 -6.50 3.85 -32.76
N SER A 109 -5.90 3.28 -31.72
CA SER A 109 -6.12 3.63 -30.31
C SER A 109 -4.89 4.36 -29.73
N CYS A 110 -5.14 5.33 -28.86
CA CYS A 110 -4.13 6.13 -28.17
C CYS A 110 -4.35 6.03 -26.66
N LYS A 111 -3.27 5.81 -25.90
CA LYS A 111 -3.26 5.79 -24.44
C LYS A 111 -2.78 7.14 -23.90
N ARG A 112 -3.46 7.65 -22.88
CA ARG A 112 -3.18 8.87 -22.10
C ARG A 112 -3.28 8.53 -20.62
N TYR A 113 -2.85 9.44 -19.77
CA TYR A 113 -2.72 9.18 -18.35
C TYR A 113 -3.48 10.35 -17.56
N PHE A 114 -4.54 10.01 -16.79
CA PHE A 114 -5.51 10.67 -15.82
C PHE A 114 -5.46 10.49 -14.26
N ILE A 115 -4.86 11.40 -13.47
CA ILE A 115 -4.89 11.49 -11.98
C ILE A 115 -6.23 12.12 -11.57
N ARG A 116 -6.74 11.80 -10.38
CA ARG A 116 -8.00 12.41 -9.89
C ARG A 116 -7.84 13.13 -8.55
N LYS A 117 -8.42 14.34 -8.51
CA LYS A 117 -8.64 15.19 -7.32
C LYS A 117 -9.79 14.66 -6.48
#